data_AF-A0A7Y3HLY4-F1
#
_entry.id   AF-A0A7Y3HLY4-F1
#
_cell.length_a   1.000
_cell.length_b   1.000
_cell.length_c   1.000
_cell.angle_alpha   90.00
_cell.angle_beta   90.00
_cell.angle_gamma   90.00
#
_symmetry.space_group_name_H-M   'P 1'
#
loop_
_entity.id
_entity.type
_entity.pdbx_description
1 polymer ?
#
loop_
_entity_poly.entity_id
_entity_poly.type
_entity_poly.pdbx_seq_one_letter_code
_entity_poly.pdbx_strand_id
1 'polypeptide(L)'
;VDDSYLRRGVFSINALWKNKIAVLVGDYLLSKGLLLSLENKEYNLLQIVSRAVKEMSEGELLQIEKARKLDIDEKVYFDIIQKKTASLIASCCSCGAASAGCDDREIEKMRLLGENIGIAFQIKDDLFDYEKSNQSGKPVGLDIKERKLTLPIIYSLKYGDSSEKRELRKIIKNKKATNKQLSNLLEIVNESGGIEMAKAKMNEFQNNAFEILSQFEENVYQKSLFNLVRFTTERVK
;
A
#
# COMPACT_ATOMS: atom_id res chain seq x y z
N VAL A 1 -12.96 -0.16 9.87
CA VAL A 1 -12.92 1.04 9.01
C VAL A 1 -13.65 0.76 7.70
N ASP A 2 -13.21 -0.23 6.92
CA ASP A 2 -13.79 -0.53 5.60
C ASP A 2 -15.03 -1.46 5.59
N ASP A 3 -15.61 -1.76 6.76
CA ASP A 3 -16.76 -2.67 6.96
C ASP A 3 -16.73 -4.00 6.14
N SER A 4 -15.52 -4.49 5.84
CA SER A 4 -15.33 -5.72 5.05
C SER A 4 -15.90 -6.94 5.79
N TYR A 5 -16.73 -7.72 5.10
CA TYR A 5 -17.40 -8.89 5.67
C TYR A 5 -16.52 -10.15 5.69
N LEU A 6 -15.60 -10.27 4.73
CA LEU A 6 -14.69 -11.40 4.58
C LEU A 6 -13.23 -10.95 4.51
N ARG A 7 -12.34 -11.69 5.17
CA ARG A 7 -10.88 -11.52 5.08
C ARG A 7 -10.26 -12.90 4.82
N ARG A 8 -9.57 -13.07 3.69
CA ARG A 8 -8.94 -14.35 3.27
C ARG A 8 -9.92 -15.55 3.28
N GLY A 9 -11.17 -15.31 2.85
CA GLY A 9 -12.21 -16.35 2.78
C GLY A 9 -12.92 -16.68 4.09
N VAL A 10 -12.56 -16.01 5.19
CA VAL A 10 -13.17 -16.20 6.52
C VAL A 10 -13.91 -14.93 6.95
N PHE A 11 -14.96 -15.06 7.75
CA PHE A 11 -15.64 -13.90 8.33
C PHE A 11 -14.68 -13.03 9.13
N SER A 12 -14.80 -11.72 8.94
CA SER A 12 -14.04 -10.74 9.73
C SER A 12 -14.52 -10.69 11.18
N ILE A 13 -13.67 -10.21 12.09
CA ILE A 13 -14.02 -10.03 13.50
C ILE A 13 -15.24 -9.11 13.65
N ASN A 14 -15.35 -8.06 12.83
CA ASN A 14 -16.53 -7.19 12.85
C ASN A 14 -17.79 -7.86 12.30
N ALA A 15 -17.68 -8.77 11.33
CA ALA A 15 -18.83 -9.55 10.85
C ALA A 15 -19.37 -10.49 11.94
N LEU A 16 -18.49 -11.08 12.74
CA LEU A 16 -18.87 -12.01 13.81
C LEU A 16 -19.33 -11.29 15.08
N TRP A 17 -18.62 -10.24 15.50
CA TRP A 17 -18.74 -9.64 16.84
C TRP A 17 -19.00 -8.14 16.84
N LYS A 18 -19.31 -7.54 15.68
CA LYS A 18 -19.58 -6.11 15.49
C LYS A 18 -18.35 -5.22 15.74
N ASN A 19 -18.48 -3.96 15.32
CA ASN A 19 -17.35 -3.01 15.30
C ASN A 19 -16.73 -2.73 16.68
N LYS A 20 -17.52 -2.68 17.75
CA LYS A 20 -16.99 -2.37 19.10
C LYS A 20 -15.98 -3.41 19.58
N ILE A 21 -16.27 -4.71 19.38
CA ILE A 21 -15.36 -5.78 19.80
C ILE A 21 -14.10 -5.78 18.92
N ALA A 22 -14.25 -5.57 17.62
CA ALA A 22 -13.11 -5.50 16.70
C ALA A 22 -12.12 -4.39 17.06
N VAL A 23 -12.62 -3.20 17.45
CA VAL A 23 -11.77 -2.08 17.90
C VAL A 23 -11.02 -2.45 19.18
N LEU A 24 -11.73 -2.94 20.22
CA LEU A 24 -11.10 -3.28 21.50
C LEU A 24 -10.04 -4.38 21.38
N VAL A 25 -10.26 -5.38 20.51
CA VAL A 25 -9.26 -6.42 20.24
C VAL A 25 -8.03 -5.82 19.56
N GLY A 26 -8.21 -4.89 18.63
CA GLY A 26 -7.11 -4.14 18.01
C GLY A 26 -6.30 -3.35 19.02
N ASP A 27 -6.97 -2.58 19.89
CA ASP A 27 -6.34 -1.79 20.95
C ASP A 27 -5.54 -2.67 21.92
N TYR A 28 -6.09 -3.83 22.28
CA TYR A 28 -5.42 -4.80 23.15
C TYR A 28 -4.17 -5.39 22.50
N LEU A 29 -4.23 -5.80 21.24
CA LEU A 29 -3.08 -6.36 20.52
C LEU A 29 -1.97 -5.32 20.34
N LEU A 30 -2.32 -4.08 20.01
CA LEU A 30 -1.36 -2.98 19.93
C LEU A 30 -0.69 -2.73 21.29
N SER A 31 -1.50 -2.62 22.36
CA SER A 31 -1.00 -2.44 23.73
C SER A 31 -0.06 -3.56 24.14
N LYS A 32 -0.40 -4.82 23.84
CA LYS A 32 0.47 -5.98 24.09
C LYS A 32 1.80 -5.88 23.37
N GLY A 33 1.81 -5.49 22.09
CA GLY A 33 3.04 -5.30 21.32
C GLY A 33 3.96 -4.24 21.93
N LEU A 34 3.40 -3.09 22.31
CA LEU A 34 4.17 -1.99 22.93
C LEU A 34 4.69 -2.35 24.32
N LEU A 35 3.89 -3.07 25.13
CA LEU A 35 4.30 -3.54 26.45
C LEU A 35 5.46 -4.53 26.38
N LEU A 36 5.48 -5.42 25.39
CA LEU A 36 6.60 -6.37 25.21
C LEU A 36 7.93 -5.64 25.04
N SER A 37 7.99 -4.57 24.22
CA SER A 37 9.22 -3.79 24.07
C SER A 37 9.60 -3.04 25.36
N LEU A 38 8.63 -2.54 26.13
CA LEU A 38 8.89 -1.88 27.41
C LEU A 38 9.41 -2.84 28.49
N GLU A 39 8.81 -4.02 28.61
CA GLU A 39 9.21 -5.06 29.56
C GLU A 39 10.65 -5.53 29.31
N ASN A 40 11.05 -5.62 28.05
CA ASN A 40 12.41 -5.97 27.64
C ASN A 40 13.38 -4.76 27.53
N LYS A 41 12.91 -3.55 27.83
CA LYS A 41 13.68 -2.29 27.73
C LYS A 41 14.25 -2.02 26.34
N GLU A 42 13.55 -2.46 25.30
CA GLU A 42 13.91 -2.30 23.88
C GLU A 42 13.43 -0.95 23.33
N TYR A 43 13.94 0.16 23.88
CA TYR A 43 13.42 1.50 23.59
C TYR A 43 13.56 1.91 22.11
N ASN A 44 14.61 1.45 21.43
CA ASN A 44 14.81 1.74 20.01
C ASN A 44 13.72 1.07 19.14
N LEU A 45 13.45 -0.22 19.38
CA LEU A 45 12.39 -0.96 18.67
C LEU A 45 11.02 -0.35 18.97
N LEU A 46 10.78 0.03 20.23
CA LEU A 46 9.55 0.72 20.63
C LEU A 46 9.37 2.03 19.84
N GLN A 47 10.43 2.82 19.67
CA GLN A 47 10.39 4.07 18.91
C GLN A 47 10.06 3.83 17.44
N ILE A 48 10.72 2.85 16.81
CA ILE A 48 10.50 2.47 15.41
C ILE A 48 9.03 2.05 15.19
N VAL A 49 8.52 1.12 16.02
CA VAL A 49 7.16 0.60 15.90
C VAL A 49 6.12 1.67 16.20
N SER A 50 6.32 2.48 17.24
CA SER A 50 5.38 3.55 17.60
C SER A 50 5.25 4.60 16.49
N ARG A 51 6.36 4.93 15.83
CA ARG A 51 6.35 5.83 14.67
C ARG A 51 5.56 5.24 13.51
N ALA A 52 5.77 3.97 13.18
CA ALA A 52 5.01 3.31 12.12
C ALA A 52 3.50 3.27 12.41
N VAL A 53 3.10 2.96 13.65
CA VAL A 53 1.68 2.96 14.06
C VAL A 53 1.05 4.34 13.89
N LYS A 54 1.77 5.40 14.26
CA LYS A 54 1.34 6.78 14.04
C LYS A 54 1.18 7.07 12.54
N GLU A 55 2.20 6.80 11.74
CA GLU A 55 2.20 7.04 10.30
C GLU A 55 1.06 6.29 9.60
N MET A 56 0.85 5.00 9.92
CA MET A 56 -0.26 4.21 9.40
C MET A 56 -1.62 4.86 9.67
N SER A 57 -1.82 5.35 10.90
CA SER A 57 -3.06 6.02 11.29
C SER A 57 -3.25 7.34 10.53
N GLU A 58 -2.19 8.14 10.39
CA GLU A 58 -2.20 9.38 9.60
C GLU A 58 -2.48 9.11 8.12
N GLY A 59 -1.89 8.07 7.54
CA GLY A 59 -2.11 7.67 6.15
C GLY A 59 -3.56 7.25 5.88
N GLU A 60 -4.16 6.47 6.79
CA GLU A 60 -5.57 6.08 6.66
C GLU A 60 -6.52 7.28 6.77
N LEU A 61 -6.26 8.18 7.71
CA LEU A 61 -7.04 9.42 7.86
C LEU A 61 -6.92 10.33 6.63
N LEU A 62 -5.70 10.49 6.10
CA LEU A 62 -5.45 11.26 4.88
C LEU A 62 -6.19 10.67 3.69
N GLN A 63 -6.18 9.34 3.53
CA GLN A 63 -6.91 8.64 2.48
C GLN A 63 -8.42 8.92 2.58
N ILE A 64 -9.01 8.82 3.78
CA ILE A 64 -10.43 9.10 4.02
C ILE A 64 -10.77 10.56 3.69
N GLU A 65 -9.94 11.51 4.12
CA GLU A 65 -10.16 12.93 3.85
C GLU A 65 -10.14 13.22 2.34
N LYS A 66 -9.13 12.70 1.64
CA LYS A 66 -8.90 12.99 0.23
C LYS A 66 -9.88 12.27 -0.70
N ALA A 67 -10.29 11.04 -0.37
CA ALA A 67 -11.32 10.31 -1.12
C ALA A 67 -12.69 11.05 -1.11
N ARG A 68 -13.02 11.77 -0.02
CA ARG A 68 -14.24 12.58 0.05
C ARG A 68 -14.21 13.78 -0.91
N LYS A 69 -13.04 14.41 -1.04
CA LYS A 69 -12.83 15.60 -1.90
C LYS A 69 -12.53 15.25 -3.36
N LEU A 70 -12.18 14.00 -3.66
CA LEU A 70 -11.69 13.55 -4.98
C LEU A 70 -10.48 14.38 -5.44
N ASP A 71 -9.64 14.78 -4.48
CA ASP A 71 -8.49 15.66 -4.67
C ASP A 71 -7.21 14.90 -4.30
N ILE A 72 -6.89 13.90 -5.12
CA ILE A 72 -5.69 13.07 -4.98
C ILE A 72 -4.86 13.30 -6.23
N ASP A 73 -3.75 14.00 -6.06
CA ASP A 73 -2.68 14.05 -7.05
C ASP A 73 -1.62 12.98 -6.73
N GLU A 74 -0.62 12.90 -7.59
CA GLU A 74 0.49 11.93 -7.45
C GLU A 74 1.22 12.08 -6.11
N LYS A 75 1.43 13.31 -5.63
CA LYS A 75 2.14 13.57 -4.37
C LYS A 75 1.34 13.06 -3.17
N VAL A 76 0.04 13.37 -3.13
CA VAL A 76 -0.87 12.90 -2.09
C VAL A 76 -1.00 11.38 -2.12
N TYR A 77 -1.06 10.78 -3.30
CA TYR A 77 -1.07 9.31 -3.44
C TYR A 77 0.16 8.68 -2.80
N PHE A 78 1.37 9.16 -3.12
CA PHE A 78 2.60 8.64 -2.54
C PHE A 78 2.66 8.83 -1.02
N ASP A 79 2.24 9.99 -0.50
CA ASP A 79 2.17 10.23 0.95
C ASP A 79 1.23 9.23 1.64
N ILE A 80 0.07 8.93 1.04
CA ILE A 80 -0.88 7.93 1.56
C ILE A 80 -0.22 6.55 1.61
N ILE A 81 0.32 6.04 0.50
CA ILE A 81 0.82 4.66 0.45
C ILE A 81 2.13 4.48 1.24
N GLN A 82 2.96 5.53 1.32
CA GLN A 82 4.15 5.55 2.16
C GLN A 82 3.75 5.40 3.63
N LYS A 83 2.79 6.20 4.10
CA LYS A 83 2.32 6.17 5.49
C LYS A 83 1.51 4.92 5.83
N LYS A 84 0.56 4.54 4.99
CA LYS A 84 -0.41 3.47 5.26
C LYS A 84 0.19 2.07 5.16
N THR A 85 1.10 1.87 4.20
CA THR A 85 1.59 0.53 3.85
C THR A 85 3.10 0.43 4.01
N ALA A 86 3.86 1.37 3.43
CA ALA A 86 5.31 1.26 3.40
C ALA A 86 5.97 1.46 4.77
N SER A 87 5.40 2.30 5.63
CA SER A 87 5.90 2.57 6.99
C SER A 87 6.01 1.29 7.83
N LEU A 88 5.04 0.37 7.73
CA LEU A 88 5.06 -0.89 8.45
C LEU A 88 6.19 -1.78 7.95
N ILE A 89 6.34 -1.94 6.63
CA ILE A 89 7.40 -2.76 6.04
C ILE A 89 8.78 -2.17 6.34
N ALA A 90 8.92 -0.84 6.21
CA ALA A 90 10.11 -0.09 6.61
C ALA A 90 10.47 -0.34 8.08
N SER A 91 9.49 -0.30 8.99
CA SER A 91 9.70 -0.57 10.41
C SER A 91 10.10 -2.02 10.69
N CYS A 92 9.55 -3.00 9.96
CA CYS A 92 9.98 -4.39 10.09
C CYS A 92 11.46 -4.57 9.70
N CYS A 93 11.88 -3.96 8.59
CA CYS A 93 13.26 -4.03 8.13
C CYS A 93 14.22 -3.32 9.09
N SER A 94 13.87 -2.12 9.58
CA SER A 94 14.70 -1.38 10.53
C SER A 94 14.74 -2.03 11.91
N CYS A 95 13.64 -2.59 12.40
CA CYS A 95 13.63 -3.40 13.63
C CYS A 95 14.54 -4.63 13.51
N GLY A 96 14.53 -5.31 12.35
CA GLY A 96 15.45 -6.42 12.08
C GLY A 96 16.91 -6.01 12.24
N ALA A 97 17.31 -4.91 11.61
CA ALA A 97 18.67 -4.36 11.74
C ALA A 97 19.00 -3.91 13.18
N ALA A 98 18.09 -3.18 13.82
CA ALA A 98 18.27 -2.69 15.19
C ALA A 98 18.43 -3.85 16.19
N SER A 99 17.66 -4.93 16.02
CA SER A 99 17.75 -6.13 16.87
C SER A 99 19.07 -6.88 16.71
N ALA A 100 19.73 -6.75 15.56
CA ALA A 100 21.04 -7.35 15.29
C ALA A 100 22.21 -6.49 15.81
N GLY A 101 21.94 -5.32 16.40
CA GLY A 101 22.96 -4.41 16.91
C GLY A 101 23.67 -3.59 15.84
N CYS A 102 23.07 -3.45 14.66
CA CYS A 102 23.56 -2.58 13.57
C CYS A 102 23.60 -1.10 13.99
N ASP A 103 24.43 -0.32 13.30
CA ASP A 103 24.50 1.13 13.52
C ASP A 103 23.32 1.88 12.88
N ASP A 104 23.18 3.17 13.21
CA ASP A 104 22.08 4.00 12.69
C ASP A 104 22.06 4.11 11.15
N ARG A 105 23.22 4.00 10.49
CA ARG A 105 23.31 4.08 9.02
C ARG A 105 22.77 2.81 8.38
N GLU A 106 23.10 1.65 8.94
CA GLU A 106 22.57 0.36 8.50
C GLU A 106 21.08 0.24 8.79
N ILE A 107 20.63 0.69 9.96
CA ILE A 107 19.20 0.74 10.31
C ILE A 107 18.43 1.61 9.33
N GLU A 108 18.94 2.79 8.99
CA GLU A 108 18.30 3.69 8.01
C GLU A 108 18.31 3.08 6.59
N LYS A 109 19.40 2.42 6.20
CA LYS A 109 19.48 1.71 4.93
C LYS A 109 18.40 0.61 4.83
N MET A 110 18.19 -0.14 5.91
CA MET A 110 17.15 -1.16 5.98
C MET A 110 15.75 -0.56 6.04
N ARG A 111 15.56 0.60 6.68
CA ARG A 111 14.31 1.36 6.64
C ARG A 111 13.95 1.76 5.20
N LEU A 112 14.91 2.33 4.45
CA LEU A 112 14.73 2.74 3.05
C LEU A 112 14.47 1.54 2.13
N LEU A 113 15.12 0.40 2.38
CA LEU A 113 14.82 -0.85 1.68
C LEU A 113 13.35 -1.23 1.86
N GLY A 114 12.89 -1.30 3.11
CA GLY A 114 11.51 -1.67 3.42
C GLY A 114 10.48 -0.66 2.88
N GLU A 115 10.82 0.63 2.85
CA GLU A 115 9.97 1.67 2.26
C GLU A 115 9.79 1.46 0.75
N ASN A 116 10.88 1.23 0.01
CA ASN A 116 10.81 0.96 -1.43
C ASN A 116 9.99 -0.30 -1.73
N ILE A 117 10.22 -1.37 -0.96
CA ILE A 117 9.43 -2.61 -1.06
C ILE A 117 7.95 -2.34 -0.82
N GLY A 118 7.63 -1.60 0.23
CA GLY A 118 6.24 -1.33 0.59
C GLY A 118 5.50 -0.45 -0.40
N ILE A 119 6.18 0.54 -0.99
CA ILE A 119 5.61 1.34 -2.07
C ILE A 119 5.36 0.46 -3.31
N ALA A 120 6.35 -0.32 -3.75
CA ALA A 120 6.19 -1.22 -4.89
C ALA A 120 5.06 -2.25 -4.65
N PHE A 121 4.99 -2.80 -3.43
CA PHE A 121 3.93 -3.71 -3.02
C PHE A 121 2.54 -3.08 -3.15
N GLN A 122 2.36 -1.85 -2.67
CA GLN A 122 1.06 -1.18 -2.74
C GLN A 122 0.67 -0.82 -4.17
N ILE A 123 1.62 -0.36 -5.00
CA ILE A 123 1.33 -0.11 -6.43
C ILE A 123 0.92 -1.42 -7.13
N LYS A 124 1.56 -2.55 -6.82
CA LYS A 124 1.13 -3.86 -7.34
C LYS A 124 -0.27 -4.24 -6.88
N ASP A 125 -0.60 -4.02 -5.60
CA ASP A 125 -1.94 -4.25 -5.05
C ASP A 125 -2.99 -3.41 -5.81
N ASP A 126 -2.71 -2.13 -6.05
CA ASP A 126 -3.59 -1.23 -6.79
C ASP A 126 -3.76 -1.65 -8.26
N LEU A 127 -2.71 -2.20 -8.88
CA LEU A 127 -2.74 -2.69 -10.27
C LEU A 127 -3.67 -3.91 -10.43
N PHE A 128 -3.83 -4.74 -9.38
CA PHE A 128 -4.74 -5.90 -9.45
C PHE A 128 -6.20 -5.50 -9.66
N ASP A 129 -6.63 -4.30 -9.24
CA ASP A 129 -8.00 -3.82 -9.48
C ASP A 129 -8.31 -3.55 -10.96
N TYR A 130 -7.29 -3.54 -11.82
CA TYR A 130 -7.40 -3.30 -13.27
C TYR A 130 -7.17 -4.56 -14.12
N GLU A 131 -6.76 -5.68 -13.52
CA GLU A 131 -6.54 -6.93 -14.24
C GLU A 131 -7.87 -7.66 -14.51
N LYS A 132 -8.10 -8.05 -15.78
CA LYS A 132 -9.34 -8.74 -16.21
C LYS A 132 -9.52 -10.10 -15.55
N SER A 133 -8.42 -10.80 -15.26
CA SER A 133 -8.39 -12.03 -14.47
C SER A 133 -8.34 -11.65 -13.00
N ASN A 134 -9.49 -11.46 -12.40
CA ASN A 134 -9.62 -10.90 -11.06
C ASN A 134 -9.22 -11.94 -9.98
N GLN A 135 -7.94 -12.27 -9.91
CA GLN A 135 -7.35 -13.27 -8.99
C GLN A 135 -7.25 -12.76 -7.55
N SER A 136 -7.46 -11.44 -7.34
CA SER A 136 -7.51 -10.76 -6.04
C SER A 136 -8.66 -11.24 -5.14
N GLY A 137 -9.68 -11.90 -5.71
CA GLY A 137 -10.88 -12.35 -5.00
C GLY A 137 -11.85 -11.22 -4.61
N LYS A 138 -11.59 -9.98 -5.03
CA LYS A 138 -12.50 -8.82 -4.87
C LYS A 138 -13.27 -8.57 -6.17
N PRO A 139 -14.41 -7.88 -6.19
CA PRO A 139 -15.06 -7.43 -7.44
C PRO A 139 -14.16 -6.42 -8.19
N VAL A 140 -14.06 -6.52 -9.53
CA VAL A 140 -13.24 -5.59 -10.35
C VAL A 140 -13.67 -4.15 -10.07
N GLY A 141 -12.70 -3.25 -9.88
CA GLY A 141 -12.96 -1.83 -9.65
C GLY A 141 -13.59 -1.52 -8.29
N LEU A 142 -13.33 -2.34 -7.26
CA LEU A 142 -13.76 -2.04 -5.89
C LEU A 142 -13.18 -0.70 -5.43
N ASP A 143 -11.90 -0.46 -5.67
CA ASP A 143 -11.23 0.78 -5.29
C ASP A 143 -11.89 2.01 -5.95
N ILE A 144 -12.35 1.86 -7.20
CA ILE A 144 -13.09 2.92 -7.90
C ILE A 144 -14.45 3.17 -7.24
N LYS A 145 -15.17 2.11 -6.84
CA LYS A 145 -16.44 2.23 -6.10
C LYS A 145 -16.23 2.90 -4.74
N GLU A 146 -15.11 2.62 -4.10
CA GLU A 146 -14.67 3.23 -2.84
C GLU A 146 -14.06 4.62 -3.04
N ARG A 147 -13.97 5.11 -4.28
CA ARG A 147 -13.43 6.44 -4.65
C ARG A 147 -11.96 6.61 -4.29
N LYS A 148 -11.22 5.51 -4.27
CA LYS A 148 -9.76 5.52 -4.18
C LYS A 148 -9.22 5.82 -5.57
N LEU A 149 -8.56 6.97 -5.70
CA LEU A 149 -7.85 7.33 -6.93
C LEU A 149 -6.43 6.77 -6.82
N THR A 150 -6.21 5.62 -7.45
CA THR A 150 -4.91 4.97 -7.50
C THR A 150 -4.08 5.47 -8.67
N LEU A 151 -2.79 5.12 -8.67
CA LEU A 151 -1.81 5.64 -9.63
C LEU A 151 -2.22 5.50 -11.11
N PRO A 152 -2.81 4.38 -11.58
CA PRO A 152 -3.27 4.27 -12.96
C PRO A 152 -4.27 5.36 -13.36
N ILE A 153 -5.25 5.67 -12.51
CA ILE A 153 -6.22 6.75 -12.77
C ILE A 153 -5.56 8.11 -12.70
N ILE A 154 -4.68 8.34 -11.72
CA ILE A 154 -3.96 9.62 -11.58
C ILE A 154 -3.15 9.91 -12.84
N TYR A 155 -2.43 8.93 -13.37
CA TYR A 155 -1.67 9.07 -14.61
C TYR A 155 -2.55 9.24 -15.84
N SER A 156 -3.65 8.50 -15.93
CA SER A 156 -4.64 8.71 -17.01
C SER A 156 -5.21 10.14 -16.99
N LEU A 157 -5.51 10.68 -15.80
CA LEU A 157 -5.99 12.05 -15.62
C LEU A 157 -4.94 13.12 -15.86
N LYS A 158 -3.64 12.79 -15.73
CA LYS A 158 -2.51 13.71 -15.93
C LYS A 158 -2.09 13.75 -17.40
N TYR A 159 -1.94 12.58 -18.04
CA TYR A 159 -1.32 12.45 -19.36
C TYR A 159 -2.29 12.08 -20.49
N GLY A 160 -3.48 11.57 -20.20
CA GLY A 160 -4.48 11.21 -21.22
C GLY A 160 -5.03 12.40 -22.01
N ASP A 161 -5.81 12.12 -23.04
CA ASP A 161 -6.38 13.14 -23.91
C ASP A 161 -7.52 13.91 -23.23
N SER A 162 -7.85 15.08 -23.78
CA SER A 162 -8.87 15.97 -23.18
C SER A 162 -10.26 15.31 -23.11
N SER A 163 -10.62 14.47 -24.09
CA SER A 163 -11.85 13.68 -24.12
C SER A 163 -11.87 12.62 -23.01
N GLU A 164 -10.79 11.85 -22.88
CA GLU A 164 -10.59 10.80 -21.88
C GLU A 164 -10.65 11.38 -20.46
N LYS A 165 -9.86 12.43 -20.20
CA LYS A 165 -9.84 13.17 -18.93
C LYS A 165 -11.23 13.63 -18.52
N ARG A 166 -12.04 14.11 -19.47
CA ARG A 166 -13.41 14.56 -19.22
C ARG A 166 -14.32 13.41 -18.82
N GLU A 167 -14.25 12.29 -19.54
CA GLU A 167 -15.10 11.12 -19.25
C GLU A 167 -14.70 10.44 -17.94
N LEU A 168 -13.40 10.29 -17.66
CA LEU A 168 -12.89 9.78 -16.37
C LEU A 168 -13.44 10.61 -15.21
N ARG A 169 -13.31 11.94 -15.25
CA ARG A 169 -13.83 12.83 -14.20
C ARG A 169 -15.33 12.70 -13.99
N LYS A 170 -16.10 12.51 -15.07
CA LYS A 170 -17.55 12.33 -15.02
C LYS A 170 -17.92 11.02 -14.31
N ILE A 171 -17.23 9.92 -14.63
CA ILE A 171 -17.48 8.62 -14.01
C ILE A 171 -17.07 8.64 -12.54
N ILE A 172 -15.88 9.16 -12.22
CA ILE A 172 -15.35 9.26 -10.84
C ILE A 172 -16.27 10.07 -9.93
N LYS A 173 -16.84 11.18 -10.43
CA LYS A 173 -17.76 12.02 -9.64
C LYS A 173 -19.12 11.35 -9.42
N ASN A 174 -19.54 10.44 -10.29
CA ASN A 174 -20.85 9.78 -10.22
C ASN A 174 -20.91 8.74 -9.09
N LYS A 175 -21.60 9.06 -7.98
CA LYS A 175 -21.82 8.14 -6.84
C LYS A 175 -22.53 6.83 -7.22
N LYS A 176 -23.30 6.84 -8.32
CA LYS A 176 -24.12 5.74 -8.80
C LYS A 176 -23.60 5.22 -10.15
N ALA A 177 -22.29 5.26 -10.36
CA ALA A 177 -21.69 4.73 -11.57
C ALA A 177 -22.09 3.27 -11.77
N THR A 178 -22.69 2.97 -12.93
CA THR A 178 -23.11 1.62 -13.29
C THR A 178 -21.89 0.75 -13.60
N ASN A 179 -22.03 -0.58 -13.53
CA ASN A 179 -20.94 -1.49 -13.91
C ASN A 179 -20.43 -1.21 -15.34
N LYS A 180 -21.33 -0.83 -16.27
CA LYS A 180 -20.94 -0.44 -17.64
C LYS A 180 -20.05 0.80 -17.67
N GLN A 181 -20.35 1.81 -16.83
CA GLN A 181 -19.51 3.01 -16.72
C GLN A 181 -18.16 2.67 -16.08
N LEU A 182 -18.12 1.77 -15.11
CA LEU A 182 -16.86 1.31 -14.51
C LEU A 182 -16.01 0.54 -15.52
N SER A 183 -16.60 -0.35 -16.33
CA SER A 183 -15.90 -1.04 -17.42
C SER A 183 -15.30 -0.06 -18.42
N ASN A 184 -16.06 0.95 -18.84
CA ASN A 184 -15.58 2.01 -19.74
C ASN A 184 -14.43 2.82 -19.12
N LEU A 185 -14.48 3.09 -17.81
CA LEU A 185 -13.37 3.75 -17.10
C LEU A 185 -12.10 2.90 -17.16
N LEU A 186 -12.20 1.60 -16.93
CA LEU A 186 -11.05 0.69 -17.00
C LEU A 186 -10.46 0.64 -18.41
N GLU A 187 -11.29 0.64 -19.45
CA GLU A 187 -10.85 0.72 -20.85
C GLU A 187 -10.08 2.02 -21.12
N ILE A 188 -10.61 3.18 -20.70
CA ILE A 188 -9.91 4.47 -20.85
C ILE A 188 -8.57 4.48 -20.11
N VAL A 189 -8.52 3.94 -18.87
CA VAL A 189 -7.27 3.86 -18.10
C VAL A 189 -6.22 2.98 -18.77
N ASN A 190 -6.67 1.92 -19.45
CA ASN A 190 -5.80 1.05 -20.23
C ASN A 190 -5.31 1.73 -21.52
N GLU A 191 -6.19 2.38 -22.27
CA GLU A 191 -5.87 3.04 -23.55
C GLU A 191 -4.95 4.26 -23.37
N SER A 192 -5.17 5.05 -22.31
CA SER A 192 -4.34 6.21 -21.97
C SER A 192 -2.95 5.86 -21.42
N GLY A 193 -2.62 4.57 -21.29
CA GLY A 193 -1.33 4.10 -20.78
C GLY A 193 -1.14 4.26 -19.27
N GLY A 194 -2.21 4.59 -18.52
CA GLY A 194 -2.18 4.76 -17.06
C GLY A 194 -1.58 3.55 -16.32
N ILE A 195 -1.95 2.35 -16.76
CA ILE A 195 -1.47 1.08 -16.20
C ILE A 195 0.04 0.91 -16.42
N GLU A 196 0.52 1.12 -17.66
CA GLU A 196 1.94 0.94 -18.00
C GLU A 196 2.82 1.96 -17.29
N MET A 197 2.38 3.21 -17.16
CA MET A 197 3.08 4.22 -16.37
C MET A 197 3.15 3.86 -14.88
N ALA A 198 2.08 3.30 -14.31
CA ALA A 198 2.08 2.83 -12.92
C ALA A 198 3.02 1.63 -12.73
N LYS A 199 3.07 0.68 -13.68
CA LYS A 199 4.06 -0.41 -13.67
C LYS A 199 5.49 0.09 -13.76
N ALA A 200 5.76 1.07 -14.63
CA ALA A 200 7.09 1.67 -14.74
C ALA A 200 7.53 2.30 -13.42
N LYS A 201 6.61 3.02 -12.75
CA LYS A 201 6.86 3.61 -11.44
C LYS A 201 7.05 2.55 -10.35
N MET A 202 6.29 1.46 -10.35
CA MET A 202 6.51 0.31 -9.46
C MET A 202 7.93 -0.29 -9.63
N ASN A 203 8.36 -0.47 -10.88
CA ASN A 203 9.69 -1.02 -11.20
C ASN A 203 10.82 -0.07 -10.77
N GLU A 204 10.60 1.25 -10.75
CA GLU A 204 11.56 2.22 -10.20
C GLU A 204 11.82 1.97 -8.71
N PHE A 205 10.77 1.81 -7.89
CA PHE A 205 10.92 1.46 -6.48
C PHE A 205 11.53 0.07 -6.28
N GLN A 206 11.20 -0.89 -7.15
CA GLN A 206 11.85 -2.21 -7.15
C GLN A 206 13.37 -2.10 -7.38
N ASN A 207 13.78 -1.31 -8.37
CA ASN A 207 15.19 -1.11 -8.70
C ASN A 207 15.93 -0.39 -7.57
N ASN A 208 15.33 0.62 -6.96
CA ASN A 208 15.89 1.28 -5.77
C ASN A 208 16.13 0.27 -4.62
N ALA A 209 15.21 -0.66 -4.40
CA ALA A 209 15.40 -1.74 -3.42
C ALA A 209 16.56 -2.67 -3.80
N PHE A 210 16.69 -3.03 -5.09
CA PHE A 210 17.82 -3.81 -5.59
C PHE A 210 19.17 -3.09 -5.47
N GLU A 211 19.22 -1.79 -5.72
CA GLU A 211 20.41 -0.96 -5.54
C GLU A 211 20.87 -0.94 -4.08
N ILE A 212 19.93 -0.85 -3.13
CA ILE A 212 20.23 -0.94 -1.70
C ILE A 212 20.77 -2.34 -1.35
N LEU A 213 20.11 -3.40 -1.82
CA LEU A 213 20.55 -4.78 -1.55
C LEU A 213 21.93 -5.11 -2.12
N SER A 214 22.28 -4.52 -3.27
CA SER A 214 23.58 -4.71 -3.93
C SER A 214 24.76 -4.14 -3.14
N GLN A 215 24.51 -3.32 -2.12
CA GLN A 215 25.54 -2.79 -1.22
C GLN A 215 25.93 -3.75 -0.09
N PHE A 216 25.17 -4.84 0.11
CA PHE A 216 25.48 -5.87 1.09
C PHE A 216 26.33 -6.98 0.49
N GLU A 217 27.02 -7.73 1.34
CA GLU A 217 27.79 -8.91 0.91
C GLU A 217 26.86 -9.98 0.31
N GLU A 218 27.32 -10.61 -0.77
CA GLU A 218 26.56 -11.66 -1.43
C GLU A 218 26.48 -12.92 -0.56
N ASN A 219 25.27 -13.24 -0.08
CA ASN A 219 25.00 -14.42 0.71
C ASN A 219 23.56 -14.92 0.50
N VAL A 220 23.20 -16.01 1.19
CA VAL A 220 21.88 -16.65 1.07
C VAL A 220 20.72 -15.73 1.52
N TYR A 221 20.96 -14.85 2.51
CA TYR A 221 19.96 -13.94 3.03
C TYR A 221 19.73 -12.76 2.07
N GLN A 222 20.81 -12.20 1.52
CA GLN A 222 20.72 -11.16 0.49
C GLN A 222 19.96 -11.67 -0.73
N LYS A 223 20.31 -12.87 -1.25
CA LYS A 223 19.58 -13.51 -2.36
C LYS A 223 18.10 -13.75 -2.05
N SER A 224 17.78 -14.11 -0.82
CA SER A 224 16.39 -14.28 -0.37
C SER A 224 15.62 -12.96 -0.37
N LEU A 225 16.25 -11.84 0.02
CA LEU A 225 15.65 -10.51 -0.05
C LEU A 225 15.47 -10.05 -1.51
N PHE A 226 16.42 -10.32 -2.40
CA PHE A 226 16.25 -10.08 -3.84
C PHE A 226 15.02 -10.82 -4.37
N ASN A 227 14.86 -12.10 -4.01
CA ASN A 227 13.70 -12.88 -4.42
C ASN A 227 12.39 -12.35 -3.81
N LEU A 228 12.42 -11.88 -2.56
CA LEU A 228 11.26 -11.24 -1.93
C LEU A 228 10.83 -9.98 -2.69
N VAL A 229 11.78 -9.08 -2.99
CA VAL A 229 11.52 -7.85 -3.77
C VAL A 229 10.95 -8.21 -5.13
N ARG A 230 11.51 -9.22 -5.82
CA ARG A 230 10.98 -9.71 -7.10
C ARG A 230 9.55 -10.24 -6.96
N PHE A 231 9.30 -11.07 -5.95
CA PHE A 231 7.96 -11.60 -5.68
C PHE A 231 6.93 -10.49 -5.45
N THR A 232 7.28 -9.41 -4.75
CA THR A 232 6.32 -8.34 -4.44
C THR A 232 5.72 -7.66 -5.67
N THR A 233 6.46 -7.59 -6.78
CA THR A 233 6.03 -6.95 -8.03
C THR A 233 5.54 -7.95 -9.08
N GLU A 234 6.07 -9.18 -9.09
CA GLU A 234 5.74 -10.23 -10.08
C GLU A 234 4.57 -11.14 -9.64
N ARG A 235 4.13 -11.06 -8.39
CA ARG A 235 3.03 -11.89 -7.88
C ARG A 235 1.76 -11.75 -8.71
N VAL A 236 1.02 -12.86 -8.77
CA VAL A 236 -0.28 -12.97 -9.45
C VAL A 236 -1.46 -13.02 -8.48
N LYS A 237 -1.19 -13.03 -7.16
CA LYS A 237 -2.18 -13.04 -6.08
C LYS A 237 -1.61 -12.42 -4.79
#